data_AF-A0A960SIK6-F1
#
_entry.id   AF-A0A960SIK6-F1
#
_cell.length_a   1.000
_cell.length_b   1.000
_cell.length_c   1.000
_cell.angle_alpha   90.00
_cell.angle_beta   90.00
_cell.angle_gamma   90.00
#
_symmetry.space_group_name_H-M   'P 1'
#
loop_
_entity.id
_entity.type
_entity.pdbx_description
1 polymer ?
#
loop_
_entity_poly.entity_id
_entity_poly.type
_entity_poly.pdbx_seq_one_letter_code
_entity_poly.pdbx_strand_id
1 'polypeptide(L)'
;MKALIPIFILGLFFSKTGSATIESSTESIQTSRLFQEALRPLGTPTDAENAALARALNSIQEARTQVSPSDYATVELSGLERFLQAYPRSAWRIALYTNLGIESYQRGRFSRALRYWRAAWDGGKASDDRGIKPLVDRALGELARMYARLGMMPEIESLVREAGDRTLTGAPQEMFSSARQGLWQMQHEPEKSFKCGPFALGNILALQDPGNTLHDRILNYPSTVRGTSLAELDRLAKAAGFVAIPIYRRPGTEIPVPSVVHWKLGHFGAIVEKRGTRYLLQDPTFVTRQWIDQSVLDEETSGNFLILNESRDLPQGWLALSETQASQIWGKGDTGGGNGGGCGGNDPSGGG
;
A
#
# COMPACT_ATOMS: atom_id res chain seq x y z
N MET A 1 20.43 -15.18 -62.49
CA MET A 1 21.40 -15.88 -61.61
C MET A 1 21.06 -15.52 -60.17
N LYS A 2 20.65 -16.51 -59.36
CA LYS A 2 20.26 -16.34 -57.96
C LYS A 2 21.53 -16.38 -57.10
N ALA A 3 21.81 -15.33 -56.33
CA ALA A 3 22.89 -15.34 -55.34
C ALA A 3 22.31 -15.69 -53.96
N LEU A 4 22.81 -16.78 -53.37
CA LEU A 4 22.54 -17.15 -51.98
C LEU A 4 23.26 -16.18 -51.04
N ILE A 5 22.53 -15.67 -50.05
CA ILE A 5 23.08 -14.91 -48.91
C ILE A 5 23.23 -15.89 -47.74
N PRO A 6 24.41 -16.03 -47.11
CA PRO A 6 24.58 -16.92 -45.97
C PRO A 6 24.02 -16.25 -44.70
N ILE A 7 23.19 -16.99 -43.97
CA ILE A 7 22.69 -16.62 -42.64
C ILE A 7 23.80 -16.93 -41.64
N PHE A 8 24.46 -15.90 -41.12
CA PHE A 8 25.30 -16.01 -39.91
C PHE A 8 24.39 -15.91 -38.69
N ILE A 9 24.21 -17.02 -37.98
CA ILE A 9 23.59 -17.04 -36.65
C ILE A 9 24.61 -16.41 -35.69
N LEU A 10 24.41 -15.14 -35.36
CA LEU A 10 25.14 -14.47 -34.29
C LEU A 10 24.62 -15.01 -32.96
N GLY A 11 25.36 -15.93 -32.35
CA GLY A 11 25.11 -16.35 -30.98
C GLY A 11 25.25 -15.15 -30.03
N LEU A 12 24.13 -14.62 -29.57
CA LEU A 12 24.09 -13.66 -28.47
C LEU A 12 24.52 -14.39 -27.19
N PHE A 13 25.81 -14.28 -26.86
CA PHE A 13 26.27 -14.52 -25.50
C PHE A 13 25.63 -13.46 -24.61
N PHE A 14 24.59 -13.85 -23.87
CA PHE A 14 24.16 -13.09 -22.70
C PHE A 14 25.30 -13.14 -21.68
N SER A 15 26.15 -12.12 -21.71
CA SER A 15 27.08 -11.88 -20.61
C SER A 15 26.24 -11.60 -19.38
N LYS A 16 26.27 -12.53 -18.42
CA LYS A 16 25.68 -12.38 -17.10
C LYS A 16 26.44 -11.22 -16.45
N THR A 17 25.91 -10.01 -16.54
CA THR A 17 26.45 -8.85 -15.82
C THR A 17 26.30 -9.16 -14.34
N GLY A 18 27.37 -9.70 -13.74
CA GLY A 18 27.46 -9.85 -12.30
C GLY A 18 27.27 -8.47 -11.69
N SER A 19 26.19 -8.29 -10.94
CA SER A 19 25.96 -7.06 -10.21
C SER A 19 27.10 -6.92 -9.19
N ALA A 20 27.91 -5.87 -9.30
CA ALA A 20 29.10 -5.67 -8.47
C ALA A 20 28.74 -5.71 -6.98
N THR A 21 29.54 -6.42 -6.19
CA THR A 21 29.35 -6.53 -4.74
C THR A 21 29.44 -5.14 -4.09
N ILE A 22 28.50 -4.84 -3.19
CA ILE A 22 28.50 -3.61 -2.41
C ILE A 22 29.54 -3.77 -1.29
N GLU A 23 30.57 -2.93 -1.29
CA GLU A 23 31.61 -2.92 -0.28
C GLU A 23 31.12 -2.28 1.02
N SER A 24 31.80 -2.54 2.14
CA SER A 24 31.48 -1.95 3.45
C SER A 24 31.93 -0.50 3.62
N SER A 25 32.24 0.21 2.53
CA SER A 25 32.55 1.64 2.58
C SER A 25 31.26 2.46 2.52
N THR A 26 31.23 3.62 3.19
CA THR A 26 30.08 4.54 3.14
C THR A 26 29.75 4.90 1.69
N GLU A 27 30.76 5.20 0.86
CA GLU A 27 30.58 5.58 -0.54
C GLU A 27 29.95 4.45 -1.38
N SER A 28 30.37 3.20 -1.21
CA SER A 28 29.80 2.06 -1.92
C SER A 28 28.32 1.87 -1.56
N ILE A 29 27.95 2.03 -0.29
CA ILE A 29 26.55 1.94 0.16
C ILE A 29 25.71 3.08 -0.44
N GLN A 30 26.21 4.32 -0.44
CA GLN A 30 25.47 5.48 -0.99
C GLN A 30 25.26 5.40 -2.51
N THR A 31 26.17 4.76 -3.22
CA THR A 31 26.11 4.61 -4.68
C THR A 31 25.29 3.40 -5.12
N SER A 32 24.91 2.51 -4.19
CA SER A 32 23.96 1.43 -4.47
C SER A 32 22.62 1.99 -5.01
N ARG A 33 22.02 1.27 -5.96
CA ARG A 33 20.77 1.64 -6.65
C ARG A 33 19.65 0.63 -6.41
N LEU A 34 19.60 0.08 -5.19
CA LEU A 34 18.63 -0.96 -4.84
C LEU A 34 17.23 -0.40 -4.52
N PHE A 35 17.12 0.88 -4.19
CA PHE A 35 15.86 1.50 -3.78
C PHE A 35 15.59 2.79 -4.54
N GLN A 36 14.33 3.25 -4.46
CA GLN A 36 13.87 4.48 -5.08
C GLN A 36 14.61 5.71 -4.53
N GLU A 37 14.77 5.81 -3.22
CA GLU A 37 15.49 6.91 -2.58
C GLU A 37 16.92 6.50 -2.25
N ALA A 38 17.88 7.40 -2.50
CA ALA A 38 19.28 7.13 -2.22
C ALA A 38 19.53 6.88 -0.73
N LEU A 39 20.38 5.89 -0.42
CA LEU A 39 20.85 5.68 0.94
C LEU A 39 21.77 6.83 1.33
N ARG A 40 21.37 7.64 2.32
CA ARG A 40 22.15 8.74 2.88
C ARG A 40 22.26 8.58 4.39
N PRO A 41 23.47 8.64 4.98
CA PRO A 41 23.62 8.58 6.42
C PRO A 41 23.40 9.96 7.04
N LEU A 42 22.71 10.02 8.18
CA LEU A 42 22.67 11.20 9.05
C LEU A 42 23.85 11.13 10.02
N GLY A 43 24.91 11.90 9.74
CA GLY A 43 26.18 11.83 10.45
C GLY A 43 27.11 10.74 9.92
N THR A 44 28.06 10.31 10.73
CA THR A 44 29.10 9.33 10.33
C THR A 44 28.73 7.92 10.79
N PRO A 45 28.49 6.97 9.86
CA PRO A 45 28.35 5.57 10.21
C PRO A 45 29.65 4.98 10.77
N THR A 46 29.52 3.99 11.65
CA THR A 46 30.63 3.15 12.09
C THR A 46 30.95 2.05 11.07
N ASP A 47 32.17 1.53 11.10
CA ASP A 47 32.58 0.41 10.24
C ASP A 47 31.72 -0.84 10.46
N ALA A 48 31.31 -1.09 11.71
CA ALA A 48 30.44 -2.20 12.07
C ALA A 48 29.05 -2.08 11.42
N GLU A 49 28.48 -0.87 11.42
CA GLU A 49 27.21 -0.59 10.74
C GLU A 49 27.33 -0.76 9.24
N ASN A 50 28.36 -0.17 8.62
CA ASN A 50 28.56 -0.29 7.18
C ASN A 50 28.76 -1.76 6.76
N ALA A 51 29.56 -2.52 7.51
CA ALA A 51 29.77 -3.94 7.25
C ALA A 51 28.46 -4.74 7.38
N ALA A 52 27.64 -4.45 8.39
CA ALA A 52 26.34 -5.11 8.57
C ALA A 52 25.34 -4.74 7.47
N LEU A 53 25.26 -3.46 7.11
CA LEU A 53 24.35 -2.99 6.07
C LEU A 53 24.76 -3.51 4.69
N ALA A 54 26.06 -3.46 4.33
CA ALA A 54 26.55 -4.00 3.07
C ALA A 54 26.21 -5.50 2.92
N ARG A 55 26.33 -6.29 3.98
CA ARG A 55 25.87 -7.70 3.97
C ARG A 55 24.38 -7.84 3.67
N ALA A 56 23.53 -7.01 4.30
CA ALA A 56 22.08 -7.04 4.06
C ALA A 56 21.73 -6.63 2.62
N LEU A 57 22.39 -5.59 2.08
CA LEU A 57 22.18 -5.13 0.71
C LEU A 57 22.65 -6.15 -0.33
N ASN A 58 23.81 -6.76 -0.13
CA ASN A 58 24.31 -7.84 -1.01
C ASN A 58 23.37 -9.05 -1.02
N SER A 59 22.79 -9.42 0.13
CA SER A 59 21.81 -10.52 0.18
C SER A 59 20.54 -10.19 -0.62
N ILE A 60 20.06 -8.95 -0.58
CA ILE A 60 18.92 -8.50 -1.39
C ILE A 60 19.29 -8.53 -2.88
N GLN A 61 20.47 -8.02 -3.23
CA GLN A 61 20.97 -7.99 -4.61
C GLN A 61 21.09 -9.40 -5.18
N GLU A 62 21.69 -10.32 -4.42
CA GLU A 62 21.81 -11.74 -4.79
C GLU A 62 20.43 -12.37 -4.98
N ALA A 63 19.50 -12.19 -4.05
CA ALA A 63 18.14 -12.71 -4.17
C ALA A 63 17.40 -12.16 -5.40
N ARG A 64 17.57 -10.88 -5.73
CA ARG A 64 17.02 -10.28 -6.96
C ARG A 64 17.57 -10.91 -8.24
N THR A 65 18.80 -11.43 -8.24
CA THR A 65 19.34 -12.16 -9.42
C THR A 65 18.64 -13.49 -9.69
N GLN A 66 17.90 -14.02 -8.71
CA GLN A 66 17.20 -15.30 -8.81
C GLN A 66 15.75 -15.15 -9.29
N VAL A 67 15.27 -13.93 -9.49
CA VAL A 67 13.90 -13.64 -9.92
C VAL A 67 13.89 -12.64 -11.09
N SER A 68 12.79 -12.60 -11.83
CA SER A 68 12.60 -11.57 -12.85
C SER A 68 12.42 -10.19 -12.21
N PRO A 69 12.80 -9.08 -12.89
CA PRO A 69 12.59 -7.73 -12.38
C PRO A 69 11.15 -7.43 -11.95
N SER A 70 10.17 -7.99 -12.66
CA SER A 70 8.74 -7.92 -12.33
C SER A 70 8.38 -8.51 -10.95
N ASP A 71 9.24 -9.36 -10.40
CA ASP A 71 9.04 -10.07 -9.14
C ASP A 71 10.01 -9.60 -8.04
N TYR A 72 10.72 -8.49 -8.22
CA TYR A 72 11.55 -7.91 -7.15
C TYR A 72 10.74 -7.59 -5.87
N ALA A 73 9.44 -7.32 -6.00
CA ALA A 73 8.51 -7.13 -4.90
C ALA A 73 8.30 -8.41 -4.04
N THR A 74 8.74 -9.57 -4.50
CA THR A 74 8.71 -10.84 -3.74
C THR A 74 9.97 -11.08 -2.91
N VAL A 75 11.06 -10.35 -3.17
CA VAL A 75 12.33 -10.51 -2.47
C VAL A 75 12.22 -9.93 -1.06
N GLU A 76 12.42 -10.77 -0.03
CA GLU A 76 12.31 -10.37 1.37
C GLU A 76 13.35 -9.32 1.78
N LEU A 77 12.91 -8.36 2.61
CA LEU A 77 13.75 -7.25 3.11
C LEU A 77 14.12 -7.39 4.60
N SER A 78 13.86 -8.55 5.20
CA SER A 78 14.07 -8.83 6.64
C SER A 78 15.52 -8.66 7.12
N GLY A 79 16.49 -8.70 6.21
CA GLY A 79 17.89 -8.34 6.50
C GLY A 79 18.04 -6.89 6.98
N LEU A 80 17.30 -5.95 6.37
CA LEU A 80 17.33 -4.54 6.76
C LEU A 80 16.60 -4.31 8.09
N GLU A 81 15.54 -5.06 8.36
CA GLU A 81 14.81 -4.99 9.63
C GLU A 81 15.68 -5.46 10.79
N ARG A 82 16.39 -6.58 10.61
CA ARG A 82 17.39 -7.05 11.58
C ARG A 82 18.52 -6.05 11.78
N PHE A 83 18.98 -5.39 10.71
CA PHE A 83 19.95 -4.31 10.82
C PHE A 83 19.42 -3.15 11.69
N LEU A 84 18.20 -2.68 11.43
CA LEU A 84 17.58 -1.59 12.21
C LEU A 84 17.31 -1.97 13.67
N GLN A 85 17.05 -3.24 13.95
CA GLN A 85 16.92 -3.75 15.32
C GLN A 85 18.27 -3.79 16.05
N ALA A 86 19.34 -4.21 15.37
CA ALA A 86 20.69 -4.28 15.94
C ALA A 86 21.33 -2.89 16.10
N TYR A 87 21.02 -1.96 15.20
CA TYR A 87 21.56 -0.60 15.17
C TYR A 87 20.42 0.44 15.16
N PRO A 88 19.64 0.56 16.25
CA PRO A 88 18.45 1.43 16.28
C PRO A 88 18.78 2.92 16.16
N ARG A 89 20.02 3.30 16.49
CA ARG A 89 20.54 4.68 16.35
C ARG A 89 21.38 4.89 15.10
N SER A 90 21.28 3.97 14.13
CA SER A 90 22.20 4.02 12.99
C SER A 90 22.09 5.32 12.21
N ALA A 91 23.23 5.78 11.66
CA ALA A 91 23.26 6.89 10.72
C ALA A 91 22.37 6.59 9.49
N TRP A 92 22.25 5.33 9.09
CA TRP A 92 21.45 4.90 7.93
C TRP A 92 19.94 4.82 8.18
N ARG A 93 19.49 4.92 9.45
CA ARG A 93 18.13 4.54 9.83
C ARG A 93 17.03 5.31 9.09
N ILE A 94 17.22 6.61 8.87
CA ILE A 94 16.20 7.45 8.21
C ILE A 94 16.01 7.00 6.76
N ALA A 95 17.11 6.87 6.00
CA ALA A 95 17.05 6.43 4.61
C ALA A 95 16.48 5.01 4.48
N LEU A 96 16.81 4.11 5.41
CA LEU A 96 16.27 2.76 5.42
C LEU A 96 14.78 2.74 5.75
N TYR A 97 14.34 3.47 6.77
CA TYR A 97 12.92 3.57 7.10
C TYR A 97 12.10 4.20 5.97
N THR A 98 12.59 5.28 5.34
CA THR A 98 11.90 5.89 4.19
C THR A 98 11.72 4.89 3.05
N ASN A 99 12.78 4.17 2.67
CA ASN A 99 12.73 3.19 1.58
C ASN A 99 11.92 1.92 1.93
N LEU A 100 12.06 1.39 3.15
CA LEU A 100 11.26 0.26 3.61
C LEU A 100 9.76 0.62 3.61
N GLY A 101 9.41 1.86 3.91
CA GLY A 101 8.04 2.34 3.80
C GLY A 101 7.53 2.32 2.36
N ILE A 102 8.32 2.84 1.41
CA ILE A 102 8.01 2.84 -0.02
C ILE A 102 7.84 1.42 -0.56
N GLU A 103 8.80 0.54 -0.28
CA GLU A 103 8.76 -0.87 -0.69
C GLU A 103 7.56 -1.60 -0.08
N SER A 104 7.28 -1.37 1.20
CA SER A 104 6.13 -1.99 1.87
C SER A 104 4.81 -1.57 1.22
N TYR A 105 4.67 -0.29 0.88
CA TYR A 105 3.49 0.23 0.21
C TYR A 105 3.28 -0.39 -1.17
N GLN A 106 4.34 -0.46 -1.98
CA GLN A 106 4.31 -1.07 -3.32
C GLN A 106 3.98 -2.58 -3.29
N ARG A 107 4.19 -3.22 -2.14
CA ARG A 107 3.88 -4.64 -1.90
C ARG A 107 2.52 -4.86 -1.24
N GLY A 108 1.73 -3.81 -1.03
CA GLY A 108 0.43 -3.89 -0.35
C GLY A 108 0.51 -4.06 1.17
N ARG A 109 1.70 -3.96 1.78
CA ARG A 109 1.93 -4.02 3.23
C ARG A 109 1.75 -2.64 3.87
N PHE A 110 0.54 -2.10 3.79
CA PHE A 110 0.22 -0.72 4.15
C PHE A 110 0.49 -0.39 5.64
N SER A 111 0.21 -1.33 6.55
CA SER A 111 0.45 -1.14 7.97
C SER A 111 1.94 -1.00 8.28
N ARG A 112 2.80 -1.75 7.59
CA ARG A 112 4.26 -1.65 7.68
C ARG A 112 4.77 -0.35 7.09
N ALA A 113 4.22 0.06 5.94
CA ALA A 113 4.57 1.31 5.31
C ALA A 113 4.38 2.51 6.26
N LEU A 114 3.21 2.59 6.91
CA LEU A 114 2.92 3.62 7.92
C LEU A 114 3.91 3.61 9.09
N ARG A 115 4.21 2.43 9.65
CA ARG A 115 5.18 2.32 10.76
C ARG A 115 6.57 2.80 10.36
N TYR A 116 7.02 2.44 9.15
CA TYR A 116 8.34 2.83 8.67
C TYR A 116 8.45 4.32 8.36
N TRP A 117 7.49 4.90 7.64
CA TRP A 117 7.50 6.33 7.42
C TRP A 117 7.36 7.11 8.73
N ARG A 118 6.59 6.59 9.71
CA ARG A 118 6.50 7.22 11.03
C ARG A 118 7.86 7.27 11.72
N ALA A 119 8.59 6.15 11.73
CA ALA A 119 9.93 6.07 12.30
C ALA A 119 10.94 6.99 11.58
N ALA A 120 10.87 7.09 10.25
CA ALA A 120 11.71 8.01 9.49
C ALA A 120 11.44 9.48 9.86
N TRP A 121 10.17 9.87 9.97
CA TRP A 121 9.80 11.21 10.42
C TRP A 121 10.28 11.49 11.84
N ASP A 122 9.94 10.63 12.81
CA ASP A 122 10.30 10.88 14.21
C ASP A 122 11.81 10.95 14.41
N GLY A 123 12.57 10.13 13.68
CA GLY A 123 14.02 10.14 13.73
C GLY A 123 14.70 11.33 13.04
N GLY A 124 13.98 12.06 12.18
CA GLY A 124 14.56 13.07 11.29
C GLY A 124 13.88 14.44 11.26
N LYS A 125 12.71 14.62 11.91
CA LYS A 125 11.90 15.84 11.83
C LYS A 125 12.61 17.12 12.26
N ALA A 126 13.57 17.01 13.18
CA ALA A 126 14.40 18.11 13.67
C ALA A 126 15.70 18.32 12.84
N SER A 127 15.93 17.54 11.79
CA SER A 127 17.13 17.65 10.96
C SER A 127 16.94 18.64 9.82
N ASP A 128 17.93 19.53 9.66
CA ASP A 128 18.09 20.45 8.53
C ASP A 128 19.25 20.04 7.60
N ASP A 129 19.83 18.85 7.80
CA ASP A 129 20.85 18.31 6.91
C ASP A 129 20.28 18.20 5.48
N ARG A 130 20.97 18.84 4.51
CA ARG A 130 20.49 18.96 3.12
C ARG A 130 20.34 17.61 2.42
N GLY A 131 21.10 16.58 2.82
CA GLY A 131 21.01 15.23 2.26
C GLY A 131 19.91 14.39 2.90
N ILE A 132 19.53 14.68 4.15
CA ILE A 132 18.53 13.92 4.90
C ILE A 132 17.13 14.54 4.83
N LYS A 133 17.05 15.88 4.80
CA LYS A 133 15.79 16.61 4.75
C LYS A 133 14.83 16.08 3.68
N PRO A 134 15.25 15.79 2.43
CA PRO A 134 14.35 15.25 1.40
C PRO A 134 13.75 13.88 1.76
N LEU A 135 14.51 13.00 2.43
CA LEU A 135 14.05 11.68 2.85
C LEU A 135 13.00 11.77 3.96
N VAL A 136 13.18 12.72 4.88
CA VAL A 136 12.25 13.01 5.98
C VAL A 136 10.98 13.65 5.42
N ASP A 137 11.11 14.60 4.49
CA ASP A 137 9.97 15.23 3.81
C ASP A 137 9.18 14.20 3.01
N ARG A 138 9.87 13.29 2.31
CA ARG A 138 9.21 12.17 1.61
C ARG A 138 8.37 11.34 2.57
N ALA A 139 8.94 10.92 3.69
CA ALA A 139 8.21 10.14 4.70
C ALA A 139 7.00 10.92 5.28
N LEU A 140 7.16 12.23 5.55
CA LEU A 140 6.07 13.09 6.00
C LEU A 140 4.92 13.16 4.99
N GLY A 141 5.23 13.39 3.72
CA GLY A 141 4.23 13.46 2.66
C GLY A 141 3.46 12.15 2.50
N GLU A 142 4.17 11.02 2.51
CA GLU A 142 3.55 9.69 2.41
C GLU A 142 2.65 9.36 3.60
N LEU A 143 3.07 9.72 4.83
CA LEU A 143 2.21 9.60 6.01
C LEU A 143 0.96 10.45 5.90
N ALA A 144 1.12 11.73 5.56
CA ALA A 144 0.01 12.67 5.46
C ALA A 144 -1.02 12.17 4.43
N ARG A 145 -0.54 11.74 3.26
CA ARG A 145 -1.36 11.13 2.21
C ARG A 145 -2.10 9.89 2.74
N MET A 146 -1.40 8.98 3.39
CA MET A 146 -2.03 7.75 3.89
C MET A 146 -3.04 8.00 5.00
N TYR A 147 -2.72 8.85 5.97
CA TYR A 147 -3.63 9.19 7.05
C TYR A 147 -4.89 9.88 6.53
N ALA A 148 -4.75 10.79 5.55
CA ALA A 148 -5.89 11.40 4.88
C ALA A 148 -6.79 10.35 4.23
N ARG A 149 -6.22 9.49 3.39
CA ARG A 149 -6.98 8.46 2.68
C ARG A 149 -7.62 7.43 3.62
N LEU A 150 -6.98 7.09 4.75
CA LEU A 150 -7.54 6.20 5.78
C LEU A 150 -8.49 6.90 6.75
N GLY A 151 -8.79 8.18 6.55
CA GLY A 151 -9.67 8.92 7.45
C GLY A 151 -9.16 9.07 8.89
N MET A 152 -7.84 8.94 9.10
CA MET A 152 -7.14 9.01 10.38
C MET A 152 -6.96 10.48 10.82
N MET A 153 -8.07 11.16 11.07
CA MET A 153 -8.09 12.61 11.35
C MET A 153 -7.18 13.00 12.53
N PRO A 154 -7.21 12.31 13.69
CA PRO A 154 -6.34 12.66 14.82
C PRO A 154 -4.85 12.60 14.46
N GLU A 155 -4.46 11.62 13.65
CA GLU A 155 -3.09 11.43 13.19
C GLU A 155 -2.67 12.54 12.22
N ILE A 156 -3.55 12.97 11.30
CA ILE A 156 -3.26 14.13 10.42
C ILE A 156 -3.13 15.40 11.25
N GLU A 157 -4.03 15.64 12.20
CA GLU A 157 -3.97 16.81 13.08
C GLU A 157 -2.67 16.83 13.88
N SER A 158 -2.23 15.68 14.42
CA SER A 158 -0.93 15.56 15.08
C SER A 158 0.21 15.85 14.12
N LEU A 159 0.17 15.27 12.93
CA LEU A 159 1.22 15.43 11.92
C LEU A 159 1.36 16.88 11.45
N VAL A 160 0.24 17.62 11.32
CA VAL A 160 0.22 19.05 11.02
C VAL A 160 0.86 19.86 12.13
N ARG A 161 0.54 19.59 13.40
CA ARG A 161 1.18 20.26 14.53
C ARG A 161 2.68 19.95 14.62
N GLU A 162 3.07 18.70 14.38
CA GLU A 162 4.47 18.27 14.40
C GLU A 162 5.29 18.89 13.26
N ALA A 163 4.71 19.04 12.07
CA ALA A 163 5.39 19.65 10.94
C ALA A 163 5.66 21.14 11.15
N GLY A 164 4.76 21.85 11.84
CA GLY A 164 4.90 23.28 12.14
C GLY A 164 5.22 24.10 10.88
N ASP A 165 6.25 24.94 10.97
CA ASP A 165 6.70 25.82 9.87
C ASP A 165 7.71 25.16 8.94
N ARG A 166 7.85 23.83 8.96
CA ARG A 166 8.78 23.11 8.09
C ARG A 166 8.45 23.37 6.62
N THR A 167 9.36 24.00 5.90
CA THR A 167 9.23 24.20 4.45
C THR A 167 9.30 22.87 3.71
N LEU A 168 8.25 22.55 2.95
CA LEU A 168 8.18 21.41 2.04
C LEU A 168 8.23 21.91 0.60
N THR A 169 8.76 21.09 -0.30
CA THR A 169 8.82 21.38 -1.74
C THR A 169 8.50 20.13 -2.56
N GLY A 170 7.91 20.30 -3.74
CA GLY A 170 7.62 19.20 -4.66
C GLY A 170 6.55 18.23 -4.14
N ALA A 171 6.66 16.95 -4.49
CA ALA A 171 5.65 15.94 -4.18
C ALA A 171 5.27 15.85 -2.67
N PRO A 172 6.20 15.92 -1.71
CA PRO A 172 5.84 15.98 -0.28
C PRO A 172 4.93 17.15 0.08
N GLN A 173 5.15 18.33 -0.51
CA GLN A 173 4.34 19.52 -0.27
C GLN A 173 2.91 19.34 -0.79
N GLU A 174 2.77 18.77 -1.99
CA GLU A 174 1.48 18.48 -2.60
C GLU A 174 0.70 17.48 -1.74
N MET A 175 1.31 16.35 -1.40
CA MET A 175 0.70 15.33 -0.54
C MET A 175 0.24 15.89 0.80
N PHE A 176 1.07 16.72 1.43
CA PHE A 176 0.76 17.33 2.71
C PHE A 176 -0.37 18.37 2.61
N SER A 177 -0.36 19.17 1.54
CA SER A 177 -1.41 20.17 1.28
C SER A 177 -2.76 19.49 1.01
N SER A 178 -2.76 18.44 0.18
CA SER A 178 -3.94 17.61 -0.06
C SER A 178 -4.44 16.93 1.22
N ALA A 179 -3.54 16.46 2.09
CA ALA A 179 -3.93 15.87 3.36
C ALA A 179 -4.60 16.87 4.31
N ARG A 180 -4.11 18.13 4.36
CA ARG A 180 -4.77 19.21 5.12
C ARG A 180 -6.15 19.55 4.57
N GLN A 181 -6.29 19.57 3.25
CA GLN A 181 -7.59 19.78 2.60
C GLN A 181 -8.56 18.63 2.91
N GLY A 182 -8.09 17.37 2.79
CA GLY A 182 -8.88 16.19 3.14
C GLY A 182 -9.31 16.20 4.61
N LEU A 183 -8.42 16.59 5.53
CA LEU A 183 -8.78 16.78 6.94
C LEU A 183 -9.92 17.79 7.12
N TRP A 184 -9.85 18.93 6.44
CA TRP A 184 -10.93 19.92 6.50
C TRP A 184 -12.25 19.34 5.97
N GLN A 185 -12.22 18.65 4.83
CA GLN A 185 -13.41 18.01 4.25
C GLN A 185 -14.01 16.99 5.22
N MET A 186 -13.17 16.14 5.82
CA MET A 186 -13.61 15.16 6.80
C MET A 186 -14.25 15.76 8.06
N GLN A 187 -13.80 16.95 8.47
CA GLN A 187 -14.36 17.68 9.62
C GLN A 187 -15.68 18.39 9.32
N HIS A 188 -15.88 18.85 8.07
CA HIS A 188 -17.01 19.71 7.69
C HIS A 188 -18.07 19.01 6.84
N GLU A 189 -17.70 17.96 6.11
CA GLU A 189 -18.54 17.17 5.20
C GLU A 189 -18.35 15.65 5.40
N PRO A 190 -18.42 15.13 6.65
CA PRO A 190 -18.15 13.72 6.95
C PRO A 190 -19.07 12.75 6.19
N GLU A 191 -20.28 13.19 5.83
CA GLU A 191 -21.24 12.40 5.07
C GLU A 191 -20.79 12.11 3.63
N LYS A 192 -19.85 12.89 3.10
CA LYS A 192 -19.30 12.73 1.75
C LYS A 192 -17.89 12.15 1.73
N SER A 193 -17.12 12.29 2.81
CA SER A 193 -15.73 11.82 2.88
C SER A 193 -15.62 10.31 3.06
N PHE A 194 -16.33 9.72 4.02
CA PHE A 194 -16.03 8.36 4.49
C PHE A 194 -16.72 7.23 3.70
N LYS A 195 -16.45 7.10 2.40
CA LYS A 195 -17.21 6.18 1.52
C LYS A 195 -16.48 4.90 1.11
N CYS A 196 -15.39 4.53 1.78
CA CYS A 196 -14.64 3.32 1.43
C CYS A 196 -15.51 2.05 1.30
N GLY A 197 -16.43 1.82 2.24
CA GLY A 197 -17.33 0.66 2.24
C GLY A 197 -18.28 0.65 1.05
N PRO A 198 -19.10 1.70 0.85
CA PRO A 198 -19.99 1.77 -0.30
C PRO A 198 -19.29 1.70 -1.66
N PHE A 199 -18.12 2.33 -1.82
CA PHE A 199 -17.32 2.17 -3.06
C PHE A 199 -16.84 0.73 -3.26
N ALA A 200 -16.34 0.08 -2.20
CA ALA A 200 -15.91 -1.31 -2.29
C ALA A 200 -17.09 -2.23 -2.65
N LEU A 201 -18.25 -2.04 -2.03
CA LEU A 201 -19.47 -2.79 -2.37
C LEU A 201 -19.89 -2.51 -3.82
N GLY A 202 -19.91 -1.26 -4.25
CA GLY A 202 -20.22 -0.86 -5.63
C GLY A 202 -19.35 -1.58 -6.66
N ASN A 203 -18.04 -1.65 -6.41
CA ASN A 203 -17.11 -2.39 -7.28
C ASN A 203 -17.46 -3.88 -7.39
N ILE A 204 -17.88 -4.51 -6.30
CA ILE A 204 -18.22 -5.94 -6.27
C ILE A 204 -19.58 -6.21 -6.93
N LEU A 205 -20.58 -5.34 -6.70
CA LEU A 205 -21.88 -5.46 -7.33
C LEU A 205 -21.82 -5.23 -8.85
N ALA A 206 -21.01 -4.27 -9.30
CA ALA A 206 -20.82 -4.00 -10.74
C ALA A 206 -20.23 -5.18 -11.52
N LEU A 207 -19.54 -6.12 -10.85
CA LEU A 207 -19.07 -7.36 -11.46
C LEU A 207 -20.19 -8.39 -11.67
N GLN A 208 -21.18 -8.40 -10.76
CA GLN A 208 -22.32 -9.33 -10.82
C GLN A 208 -23.42 -8.80 -11.74
N ASP A 209 -23.71 -7.50 -11.68
CA ASP A 209 -24.71 -6.83 -12.49
C ASP A 209 -24.21 -5.44 -12.94
N PRO A 210 -23.50 -5.36 -14.08
CA PRO A 210 -23.01 -4.10 -14.62
C PRO A 210 -24.13 -3.09 -14.96
N GLY A 211 -25.38 -3.54 -15.09
CA GLY A 211 -26.54 -2.72 -15.41
C GLY A 211 -27.32 -2.24 -14.19
N ASN A 212 -26.83 -2.50 -12.97
CA ASN A 212 -27.60 -2.23 -11.76
C ASN A 212 -27.88 -0.73 -11.56
N THR A 213 -29.14 -0.34 -11.74
CA THR A 213 -29.60 1.05 -11.59
C THR A 213 -29.47 1.63 -10.17
N LEU A 214 -29.19 0.79 -9.16
CA LEU A 214 -28.98 1.18 -7.78
C LEU A 214 -27.50 1.44 -7.46
N HIS A 215 -26.58 1.20 -8.41
CA HIS A 215 -25.15 1.45 -8.25
C HIS A 215 -24.88 2.90 -7.78
N ASP A 216 -25.51 3.88 -8.41
CA ASP A 216 -25.38 5.29 -8.03
C ASP A 216 -25.88 5.56 -6.62
N ARG A 217 -26.93 4.86 -6.16
CA ARG A 217 -27.43 5.00 -4.78
C ARG A 217 -26.45 4.45 -3.76
N ILE A 218 -25.73 3.38 -4.10
CA ILE A 218 -24.68 2.81 -3.26
C ILE A 218 -23.51 3.78 -3.16
N LEU A 219 -23.02 4.32 -4.28
CA LEU A 219 -21.90 5.28 -4.27
C LEU A 219 -22.25 6.61 -3.57
N ASN A 220 -23.53 6.98 -3.56
CA ASN A 220 -24.04 8.16 -2.88
C ASN A 220 -24.61 7.89 -1.49
N TYR A 221 -24.41 6.68 -0.94
CA TYR A 221 -24.84 6.36 0.42
C TYR A 221 -24.16 7.33 1.41
N PRO A 222 -24.94 8.10 2.21
CA PRO A 222 -24.38 9.04 3.16
C PRO A 222 -23.66 8.29 4.27
N SER A 223 -22.40 8.63 4.48
CA SER A 223 -21.61 8.05 5.56
C SER A 223 -21.76 8.85 6.86
N THR A 224 -21.13 8.38 7.93
CA THR A 224 -21.06 9.09 9.21
C THR A 224 -19.61 9.43 9.54
N VAL A 225 -19.37 10.21 10.60
CA VAL A 225 -18.02 10.44 11.14
C VAL A 225 -17.28 9.15 11.55
N ARG A 226 -18.02 8.04 11.74
CA ARG A 226 -17.47 6.70 12.01
C ARG A 226 -17.20 5.89 10.74
N GLY A 227 -17.59 6.40 9.58
CA GLY A 227 -17.63 5.65 8.33
C GLY A 227 -18.88 4.78 8.22
N THR A 228 -18.70 3.60 7.64
CA THR A 228 -19.73 2.57 7.50
C THR A 228 -19.29 1.28 8.19
N SER A 229 -20.23 0.52 8.72
CA SER A 229 -20.01 -0.80 9.30
C SER A 229 -20.26 -1.93 8.31
N LEU A 230 -19.71 -3.12 8.59
CA LEU A 230 -19.95 -4.31 7.76
C LEU A 230 -21.44 -4.70 7.73
N ALA A 231 -22.17 -4.48 8.82
CA ALA A 231 -23.62 -4.68 8.87
C ALA A 231 -24.40 -3.67 8.00
N GLU A 232 -23.91 -2.43 7.87
CA GLU A 232 -24.50 -1.45 6.95
C GLU A 232 -24.26 -1.83 5.49
N LEU A 233 -23.07 -2.35 5.15
CA LEU A 233 -22.79 -2.85 3.80
C LEU A 233 -23.66 -4.06 3.44
N ASP A 234 -23.90 -4.97 4.39
CA ASP A 234 -24.86 -6.08 4.21
C ASP A 234 -26.28 -5.56 3.93
N ARG A 235 -26.78 -4.62 4.73
CA ARG A 235 -28.10 -4.01 4.50
C ARG A 235 -28.18 -3.28 3.16
N LEU A 236 -27.11 -2.59 2.76
CA LEU A 236 -27.04 -1.88 1.49
C LEU A 236 -27.04 -2.86 0.29
N ALA A 237 -26.32 -3.97 0.39
CA ALA A 237 -26.33 -5.02 -0.63
C ALA A 237 -27.73 -5.67 -0.77
N LYS A 238 -28.40 -5.94 0.35
CA LYS A 238 -29.79 -6.46 0.38
C LYS A 238 -30.78 -5.47 -0.24
N ALA A 239 -30.65 -4.18 0.07
CA ALA A 239 -31.47 -3.13 -0.53
C ALA A 239 -31.23 -3.00 -2.05
N ALA A 240 -30.06 -3.42 -2.53
CA ALA A 240 -29.73 -3.50 -3.95
C ALA A 240 -30.15 -4.83 -4.63
N GLY A 241 -30.82 -5.73 -3.89
CA GLY A 241 -31.35 -6.99 -4.40
C GLY A 241 -30.39 -8.18 -4.31
N PHE A 242 -29.23 -8.04 -3.65
CA PHE A 242 -28.25 -9.11 -3.52
C PHE A 242 -28.30 -9.80 -2.17
N VAL A 243 -28.07 -11.11 -2.16
CA VAL A 243 -27.82 -11.85 -0.92
C VAL A 243 -26.35 -11.67 -0.54
N ALA A 244 -26.11 -10.91 0.54
CA ALA A 244 -24.80 -10.72 1.11
C ALA A 244 -24.66 -11.43 2.46
N ILE A 245 -23.45 -11.94 2.74
CA ILE A 245 -23.13 -12.62 3.98
C ILE A 245 -21.84 -12.01 4.56
N PRO A 246 -21.92 -11.32 5.70
CA PRO A 246 -20.74 -10.98 6.49
C PRO A 246 -20.08 -12.24 7.02
N ILE A 247 -18.77 -12.40 6.81
CA ILE A 247 -18.02 -13.56 7.28
C ILE A 247 -16.72 -13.16 7.97
N TYR A 248 -16.26 -14.02 8.87
CA TYR A 248 -14.88 -14.09 9.32
C TYR A 248 -14.18 -15.29 8.66
N ARG A 249 -13.10 -15.01 7.93
CA ARG A 249 -12.21 -16.00 7.32
C ARG A 249 -11.04 -16.27 8.24
N ARG A 250 -10.81 -17.54 8.59
CA ARG A 250 -9.62 -17.96 9.33
C ARG A 250 -8.34 -17.74 8.49
N PRO A 251 -7.23 -17.28 9.08
CA PRO A 251 -5.96 -17.15 8.36
C PRO A 251 -5.54 -18.45 7.66
N GLY A 252 -4.92 -18.34 6.48
CA GLY A 252 -4.46 -19.48 5.68
C GLY A 252 -5.54 -20.22 4.88
N THR A 253 -6.84 -19.94 5.08
CA THR A 253 -7.90 -20.49 4.22
C THR A 253 -8.08 -19.63 2.97
N GLU A 254 -8.77 -20.15 1.95
CA GLU A 254 -9.00 -19.41 0.70
C GLU A 254 -9.66 -18.04 0.95
N ILE A 255 -9.17 -17.01 0.25
CA ILE A 255 -9.72 -15.66 0.30
C ILE A 255 -10.94 -15.60 -0.62
N PRO A 256 -12.10 -15.11 -0.14
CA PRO A 256 -13.30 -15.02 -0.96
C PRO A 256 -13.12 -14.04 -2.13
N VAL A 257 -13.55 -14.43 -3.32
CA VAL A 257 -13.55 -13.58 -4.52
C VAL A 257 -14.85 -13.79 -5.31
N PRO A 258 -15.54 -12.72 -5.74
CA PRO A 258 -15.30 -11.33 -5.36
C PRO A 258 -15.78 -11.06 -3.92
N SER A 259 -15.13 -10.14 -3.20
CA SER A 259 -15.55 -9.76 -1.85
C SER A 259 -15.17 -8.33 -1.47
N VAL A 260 -15.92 -7.76 -0.52
CA VAL A 260 -15.44 -6.60 0.24
C VAL A 260 -14.54 -7.13 1.36
N VAL A 261 -13.34 -6.57 1.49
CA VAL A 261 -12.35 -6.93 2.51
C VAL A 261 -12.21 -5.81 3.54
N HIS A 262 -12.15 -6.18 4.83
CA HIS A 262 -11.85 -5.24 5.91
C HIS A 262 -10.38 -5.31 6.33
N TRP A 263 -9.67 -4.20 6.20
CA TRP A 263 -8.26 -4.03 6.59
C TRP A 263 -8.11 -3.80 8.09
N LYS A 264 -6.99 -4.24 8.67
CA LYS A 264 -6.66 -3.94 10.09
C LYS A 264 -6.52 -2.44 10.37
N LEU A 265 -6.28 -1.65 9.32
CA LEU A 265 -6.22 -0.18 9.37
C LEU A 265 -7.61 0.48 9.47
N GLY A 266 -8.69 -0.30 9.65
CA GLY A 266 -10.04 0.24 9.79
C GLY A 266 -10.60 0.78 8.48
N HIS A 267 -10.39 0.06 7.39
CA HIS A 267 -10.75 0.48 6.02
C HIS A 267 -11.39 -0.68 5.25
N PHE A 268 -12.20 -0.38 4.23
CA PHE A 268 -12.77 -1.39 3.33
C PHE A 268 -12.23 -1.24 1.91
N GLY A 269 -11.88 -2.36 1.28
CA GLY A 269 -11.51 -2.43 -0.14
C GLY A 269 -12.26 -3.55 -0.86
N ALA A 270 -12.10 -3.65 -2.18
CA ALA A 270 -12.71 -4.69 -3.00
C ALA A 270 -11.65 -5.66 -3.54
N ILE A 271 -11.83 -6.96 -3.31
CA ILE A 271 -11.08 -8.03 -3.99
C ILE A 271 -11.93 -8.55 -5.12
N VAL A 272 -11.48 -8.36 -6.36
CA VAL A 272 -12.31 -8.56 -7.56
C VAL A 272 -11.91 -9.78 -8.37
N GLU A 273 -10.68 -10.25 -8.24
CA GLU A 273 -10.15 -11.34 -9.08
C GLU A 273 -9.06 -12.13 -8.35
N LYS A 274 -8.89 -13.41 -8.70
CA LYS A 274 -7.79 -14.29 -8.28
C LYS A 274 -7.06 -14.82 -9.51
N ARG A 275 -5.73 -14.77 -9.50
CA ARG A 275 -4.85 -15.43 -10.49
C ARG A 275 -3.70 -16.12 -9.77
N GLY A 276 -3.71 -17.45 -9.79
CA GLY A 276 -2.75 -18.24 -9.03
C GLY A 276 -2.81 -17.91 -7.53
N THR A 277 -1.70 -17.42 -6.98
CA THR A 277 -1.56 -17.02 -5.56
C THR A 277 -1.82 -15.52 -5.31
N ARG A 278 -2.15 -14.75 -6.36
CA ARG A 278 -2.37 -13.31 -6.29
C ARG A 278 -3.83 -12.94 -6.44
N TYR A 279 -4.21 -11.86 -5.78
CA TYR A 279 -5.56 -11.32 -5.72
C TYR A 279 -5.55 -9.87 -6.19
N LEU A 280 -6.52 -9.49 -7.02
CA LEU A 280 -6.64 -8.13 -7.51
C LEU A 280 -7.44 -7.29 -6.53
N LEU A 281 -6.76 -6.38 -5.85
CA LEU A 281 -7.37 -5.30 -5.08
C LEU A 281 -7.78 -4.17 -6.02
N GLN A 282 -9.01 -3.67 -5.84
CA GLN A 282 -9.50 -2.45 -6.46
C GLN A 282 -9.93 -1.47 -5.36
N ASP A 283 -9.07 -0.50 -5.05
CA ASP A 283 -9.27 0.41 -3.93
C ASP A 283 -8.55 1.76 -4.14
N PRO A 284 -9.26 2.85 -4.49
CA PRO A 284 -8.63 4.15 -4.78
C PRO A 284 -7.88 4.74 -3.57
N THR A 285 -8.13 4.23 -2.36
CA THR A 285 -7.47 4.65 -1.11
C THR A 285 -5.99 4.31 -1.12
N PHE A 286 -5.65 3.09 -1.55
CA PHE A 286 -4.25 2.71 -1.69
C PHE A 286 -3.82 2.97 -3.12
N VAL A 287 -4.34 2.17 -4.04
CA VAL A 287 -3.98 2.17 -5.46
C VAL A 287 -5.18 1.67 -6.24
N THR A 288 -5.48 2.31 -7.38
CA THR A 288 -6.69 2.03 -8.15
C THR A 288 -6.87 0.54 -8.44
N ARG A 289 -5.80 -0.15 -8.84
CA ARG A 289 -5.75 -1.62 -9.02
C ARG A 289 -4.35 -2.15 -8.66
N GLN A 290 -4.27 -3.21 -7.87
CA GLN A 290 -3.00 -3.86 -7.53
C GLN A 290 -3.17 -5.36 -7.28
N TRP A 291 -2.24 -6.15 -7.81
CA TRP A 291 -2.13 -7.56 -7.47
C TRP A 291 -1.37 -7.72 -6.15
N ILE A 292 -1.98 -8.45 -5.21
CA ILE A 292 -1.45 -8.67 -3.86
C ILE A 292 -1.39 -10.17 -3.59
N ASP A 293 -0.28 -10.64 -3.00
CA ASP A 293 -0.12 -12.03 -2.61
C ASP A 293 -1.01 -12.41 -1.42
N GLN A 294 -1.44 -13.67 -1.34
CA GLN A 294 -2.27 -14.17 -0.23
C GLN A 294 -1.67 -13.86 1.15
N SER A 295 -0.36 -14.07 1.31
CA SER A 295 0.33 -13.87 2.59
C SER A 295 0.31 -12.41 3.05
N VAL A 296 0.28 -11.45 2.12
CA VAL A 296 0.12 -10.03 2.44
C VAL A 296 -1.30 -9.77 2.92
N LEU A 297 -2.32 -10.34 2.26
CA LEU A 297 -3.70 -10.20 2.71
C LEU A 297 -3.94 -10.88 4.07
N ASP A 298 -3.32 -12.02 4.34
CA ASP A 298 -3.32 -12.67 5.67
C ASP A 298 -2.70 -11.74 6.75
N GLU A 299 -1.64 -10.99 6.41
CA GLU A 299 -0.99 -10.05 7.33
C GLU A 299 -1.83 -8.78 7.56
N GLU A 300 -2.42 -8.21 6.51
CA GLU A 300 -2.95 -6.85 6.53
C GLU A 300 -4.47 -6.78 6.77
N THR A 301 -5.20 -7.86 6.48
CA THR A 301 -6.66 -7.89 6.63
C THR A 301 -7.07 -8.33 8.03
N SER A 302 -8.22 -7.85 8.50
CA SER A 302 -8.77 -8.24 9.80
C SER A 302 -9.36 -9.66 9.82
N GLY A 303 -9.42 -10.33 8.66
CA GLY A 303 -10.14 -11.58 8.46
C GLY A 303 -11.64 -11.39 8.18
N ASN A 304 -12.18 -10.18 8.27
CA ASN A 304 -13.61 -9.93 8.00
C ASN A 304 -13.86 -9.55 6.54
N PHE A 305 -14.89 -10.14 5.95
CA PHE A 305 -15.28 -9.94 4.55
C PHE A 305 -16.81 -9.83 4.42
N LEU A 306 -17.26 -9.19 3.34
CA LEU A 306 -18.62 -9.32 2.82
C LEU A 306 -18.56 -10.08 1.51
N ILE A 307 -19.28 -11.20 1.43
CA ILE A 307 -19.40 -11.97 0.19
C ILE A 307 -20.81 -11.84 -0.38
N LEU A 308 -20.93 -11.83 -1.71
CA LEU A 308 -22.20 -12.01 -2.39
C LEU A 308 -22.38 -13.50 -2.61
N ASN A 309 -23.26 -14.13 -1.84
CA ASN A 309 -23.47 -15.57 -1.89
C ASN A 309 -24.92 -15.89 -1.55
N GLU A 310 -25.57 -16.63 -2.43
CA GLU A 310 -26.94 -17.10 -2.24
C GLU A 310 -27.01 -18.28 -1.26
N SER A 311 -25.96 -19.10 -1.20
CA SER A 311 -25.89 -20.24 -0.29
C SER A 311 -25.33 -19.84 1.08
N ARG A 312 -25.93 -20.37 2.15
CA ARG A 312 -25.41 -20.26 3.51
C ARG A 312 -24.41 -21.37 3.86
N ASP A 313 -24.20 -22.32 2.96
CA ASP A 313 -23.17 -23.35 3.12
C ASP A 313 -21.81 -22.76 2.80
N LEU A 314 -21.14 -22.27 3.85
CA LEU A 314 -19.85 -21.62 3.72
C LEU A 314 -18.71 -22.66 3.65
N PRO A 315 -17.70 -22.42 2.79
CA PRO A 315 -16.46 -23.20 2.78
C PRO A 315 -15.82 -23.35 4.17
N GLN A 316 -15.06 -24.44 4.34
CA GLN A 316 -14.38 -24.71 5.60
C GLN A 316 -13.47 -23.53 6.00
N GLY A 317 -13.67 -23.05 7.22
CA GLY A 317 -12.88 -21.95 7.80
C GLY A 317 -13.44 -20.56 7.54
N TRP A 318 -14.56 -20.45 6.82
CA TRP A 318 -15.38 -19.24 6.78
C TRP A 318 -16.52 -19.37 7.80
N LEU A 319 -16.71 -18.33 8.61
CA LEU A 319 -17.71 -18.29 9.67
C LEU A 319 -18.64 -17.11 9.43
N ALA A 320 -19.94 -17.37 9.27
CA ALA A 320 -20.94 -16.31 9.17
C ALA A 320 -20.92 -15.46 10.44
N LEU A 321 -20.94 -14.14 10.28
CA LEU A 321 -21.06 -13.20 11.39
C LEU A 321 -22.53 -12.87 11.64
N SER A 322 -22.90 -12.79 12.92
CA SER A 322 -24.18 -12.18 13.31
C SER A 322 -24.17 -10.68 12.99
N GLU A 323 -25.37 -10.09 12.89
CA GLU A 323 -25.52 -8.65 12.72
C GLU A 323 -24.83 -7.86 13.85
N THR A 324 -24.90 -8.37 15.10
CA THR A 324 -24.21 -7.76 16.23
C THR A 324 -22.69 -7.75 16.03
N GLN A 325 -22.09 -8.86 15.59
CA GLN A 325 -20.65 -8.90 15.29
C GLN A 325 -20.28 -7.98 14.12
N ALA A 326 -21.06 -8.01 13.03
CA ALA A 326 -20.84 -7.18 11.85
C ALA A 326 -20.98 -5.68 12.14
N SER A 327 -21.83 -5.29 13.11
CA SER A 327 -21.99 -3.89 13.54
C SER A 327 -20.79 -3.31 14.28
N GLN A 328 -19.85 -4.15 14.72
CA GLN A 328 -18.63 -3.72 15.41
C GLN A 328 -17.43 -3.55 14.46
N ILE A 329 -17.58 -3.92 13.19
CA ILE A 329 -16.52 -3.86 12.19
C ILE A 329 -16.73 -2.60 11.35
N TRP A 330 -15.91 -1.58 11.58
CA TRP A 330 -16.04 -0.26 10.98
C TRP A 330 -14.92 0.03 10.02
N GLY A 331 -15.29 0.46 8.80
CA GLY A 331 -14.37 1.00 7.83
C GLY A 331 -14.58 2.49 7.67
N LYS A 332 -13.48 3.23 7.72
CA LYS A 332 -13.39 4.66 7.55
C LYS A 332 -12.24 4.95 6.60
N GLY A 333 -12.53 5.59 5.48
CA GLY A 333 -11.54 5.98 4.49
C GLY A 333 -12.09 7.10 3.65
N ASP A 334 -11.29 8.15 3.49
CA ASP A 334 -11.64 9.32 2.69
C ASP A 334 -11.51 8.97 1.20
N THR A 335 -12.62 9.03 0.49
CA THR A 335 -12.66 8.93 -0.97
C THR A 335 -12.86 10.29 -1.63
N GLY A 336 -12.70 11.38 -0.87
CA GLY A 336 -12.99 12.77 -1.25
C GLY A 336 -12.64 13.10 -2.70
N GLY A 337 -13.66 13.56 -3.44
CA GLY A 337 -13.53 14.03 -4.81
C GLY A 337 -12.60 15.23 -4.86
N GLY A 338 -11.45 15.08 -5.51
CA GLY A 338 -10.48 16.18 -5.59
C GLY A 338 -9.02 15.82 -5.86
N ASN A 339 -8.66 14.56 -6.10
CA ASN A 339 -7.41 14.30 -6.83
C ASN A 339 -7.75 14.25 -8.32
N GLY A 340 -7.20 15.20 -9.08
CA GLY A 340 -7.23 15.26 -10.54
C GLY A 340 -6.48 14.12 -11.22
N GLY A 341 -6.77 12.88 -10.85
CA GLY A 341 -6.68 11.71 -11.69
C GLY A 341 -8.11 11.20 -11.83
N GLY A 342 -8.88 11.87 -12.69
CA GLY A 342 -10.29 11.55 -12.90
C GLY A 342 -10.47 10.07 -13.17
N CYS A 343 -11.55 9.52 -12.62
CA CYS A 343 -12.24 8.39 -13.23
C CYS A 343 -12.66 8.80 -14.66
N GLY A 344 -11.71 8.75 -15.58
CA GLY A 344 -11.87 8.81 -17.01
C GLY A 344 -11.08 7.63 -17.56
N GLY A 345 -11.73 6.78 -18.33
CA GLY A 345 -11.12 5.60 -18.90
C GLY A 345 -9.87 5.93 -19.72
N ASN A 346 -8.98 4.94 -19.78
CA ASN A 346 -7.77 4.85 -20.60
C ASN A 346 -6.59 5.73 -20.18
N ASP A 347 -5.69 5.14 -19.39
CA ASP A 347 -4.26 5.32 -19.62
C ASP A 347 -3.65 3.95 -19.98
N PRO A 348 -3.24 3.74 -21.24
CA PRO A 348 -2.37 2.63 -21.60
C PRO A 348 -0.92 3.02 -21.25
N SER A 349 -0.11 2.00 -20.95
CA SER A 349 1.36 2.03 -20.85
C SER A 349 2.01 2.65 -19.59
N GLY A 350 2.40 1.77 -18.67
CA GLY A 350 3.61 1.95 -17.87
C GLY A 350 4.72 1.05 -18.42
N GLY A 351 5.45 1.55 -19.42
CA GLY A 351 6.69 0.96 -19.92
C GLY A 351 7.88 1.83 -19.50
N GLY A 352 8.91 1.19 -18.97
CA GLY A 352 10.16 1.79 -18.52
C GLY A 352 10.94 0.83 -17.64
#